data_AF-A0A8J8F9M0-F1
#
_entry.id   AF-A0A8J8F9M0-F1
#
_cell.length_a   1.000
_cell.length_b   1.000
_cell.length_c   1.000
_cell.angle_alpha   90.00
_cell.angle_beta   90.00
_cell.angle_gamma   90.00
#
_symmetry.space_group_name_H-M   'P 1'
#
loop_
_entity.id
_entity.type
_entity.pdbx_description
1 polymer ?
#
loop_
_entity_poly.entity_id
_entity_poly.type
_entity_poly.pdbx_seq_one_letter_code
_entity_poly.pdbx_strand_id
1 'polypeptide(L)'
;MKITNHTVVSLRYTMQNNQGEIIESNIASSPIQYLHGAGSILPALETELDGAEPGAEKSFTIHLNDNQPFQFEVIIDAIRPATQQEIQQGKPAKPVQENNCGPNCCC
;
A
#
# COMPACT_ATOMS: atom_id res chain seq x y z
N MET A 1 9.56 -14.15 -5.61
CA MET A 1 8.14 -14.26 -6.02
C MET A 1 7.71 -12.88 -6.47
N LYS A 2 6.96 -12.77 -7.57
CA LYS A 2 6.52 -11.49 -8.13
C LYS A 2 5.14 -11.10 -7.64
N ILE A 3 4.82 -9.81 -7.67
CA ILE A 3 3.47 -9.31 -7.41
C ILE A 3 2.54 -9.86 -8.50
N THR A 4 1.45 -10.50 -8.08
CA THR A 4 0.43 -11.12 -8.94
C THR A 4 -0.95 -11.05 -8.27
N ASN A 5 -2.03 -11.33 -9.01
CA ASN A 5 -3.39 -11.34 -8.45
C ASN A 5 -3.52 -12.26 -7.23
N HIS A 6 -4.29 -11.82 -6.23
CA HIS A 6 -4.48 -12.49 -4.95
C HIS A 6 -3.18 -12.64 -4.13
N THR A 7 -2.29 -11.66 -4.22
CA THR A 7 -1.12 -11.57 -3.34
C THR A 7 -1.25 -10.36 -2.42
N VAL A 8 -0.77 -10.52 -1.20
CA VAL A 8 -0.61 -9.41 -0.26
C VAL A 8 0.80 -8.87 -0.39
N VAL A 9 0.87 -7.59 -0.71
CA VAL A 9 2.12 -6.89 -0.92
C VAL A 9 2.33 -5.94 0.25
N SER A 10 3.45 -6.12 0.94
CA SER A 10 3.94 -5.22 1.98
C SER A 10 4.88 -4.21 1.35
N LEU A 11 4.53 -2.93 1.41
CA LEU A 11 5.34 -1.87 0.87
C LEU A 11 5.28 -0.61 1.72
N ARG A 12 6.27 0.24 1.54
CA ARG A 12 6.30 1.61 2.05
C ARG A 12 6.26 2.55 0.87
N TYR A 13 5.57 3.68 1.03
CA TYR A 13 5.49 4.67 -0.03
C TYR A 13 5.64 6.09 0.51
N THR A 14 6.03 6.99 -0.38
CA THR A 14 6.09 8.44 -0.20
C THR A 14 5.32 9.08 -1.33
N MET A 15 4.35 9.91 -1.00
CA MET A 15 3.58 10.74 -1.91
C MET A 15 4.05 12.19 -1.78
N GLN A 16 4.56 12.74 -2.87
CA GLN A 16 4.99 14.13 -2.98
C GLN A 16 4.12 14.88 -3.99
N ASN A 17 3.85 16.15 -3.71
CA ASN A 17 3.22 17.04 -4.69
C ASN A 17 4.25 17.55 -5.71
N ASN A 18 3.78 18.24 -6.74
CA ASN A 18 4.63 18.87 -7.77
C ASN A 18 5.52 20.01 -7.24
N GLN A 19 5.32 20.45 -6.00
CA GLN A 19 6.15 21.46 -5.32
C GLN A 19 7.29 20.82 -4.51
N GLY A 20 7.37 19.49 -4.46
CA GLY A 20 8.36 18.75 -3.66
C GLY A 20 8.00 18.63 -2.18
N GLU A 21 6.75 18.94 -1.80
CA GLU A 21 6.27 18.72 -0.44
C GLU A 21 5.76 17.29 -0.29
N ILE A 22 6.22 16.61 0.76
CA ILE A 22 5.74 15.28 1.14
C ILE A 22 4.34 15.45 1.74
N ILE A 23 3.33 14.96 1.01
CA ILE A 23 1.94 14.96 1.47
C ILE A 23 1.72 13.79 2.42
N GLU A 24 2.25 12.62 2.07
CA GLU A 24 2.14 11.41 2.87
C GLU A 24 3.42 10.59 2.74
N SER A 25 3.92 10.01 3.82
CA SER A 25 5.05 9.08 3.75
C SER A 25 4.94 8.03 4.86
N ASN A 26 5.18 6.78 4.48
CA ASN A 26 5.22 5.63 5.38
C ASN A 26 6.60 4.95 5.39
N ILE A 27 7.63 5.61 4.87
CA ILE A 27 9.01 5.09 4.86
C ILE A 27 9.58 4.96 6.27
N ALA A 28 9.27 5.93 7.15
CA ALA A 28 9.68 5.95 8.55
C ALA A 28 8.74 5.15 9.49
N SER A 29 7.65 4.59 8.94
CA SER A 29 6.60 3.91 9.69
C SER A 29 6.52 2.41 9.32
N SER A 30 5.57 1.70 9.90
CA SER A 30 5.28 0.31 9.54
C SER A 30 4.88 0.18 8.07
N PRO A 31 5.36 -0.87 7.35
CA PRO A 31 4.95 -1.11 5.98
C PRO A 31 3.45 -1.34 5.89
N ILE A 32 2.82 -0.73 4.89
CA ILE A 32 1.42 -0.96 4.61
C ILE A 32 1.26 -2.24 3.79
N GLN A 33 0.14 -2.92 3.98
CA GLN A 33 -0.21 -4.11 3.22
C GLN A 33 -1.44 -3.82 2.39
N TYR A 34 -1.41 -4.19 1.11
CA TYR A 34 -2.58 -4.17 0.24
C TYR A 34 -2.75 -5.51 -0.48
N LEU A 35 -3.96 -5.76 -0.97
CA LEU A 35 -4.32 -6.95 -1.74
C LEU A 35 -4.34 -6.62 -3.23
N HIS A 36 -3.44 -7.23 -3.99
CA HIS A 36 -3.33 -7.05 -5.45
C HIS A 36 -4.45 -7.79 -6.18
N GLY A 37 -5.13 -7.12 -7.11
CA GLY A 37 -6.23 -7.68 -7.89
C GLY A 37 -7.60 -7.59 -7.20
N ALA A 38 -7.69 -6.96 -6.02
CA ALA A 38 -8.96 -6.73 -5.33
C ALA A 38 -9.53 -5.32 -5.56
N GLY A 39 -8.86 -4.48 -6.36
CA GLY A 39 -9.28 -3.09 -6.59
C GLY A 39 -9.23 -2.22 -5.33
N SER A 40 -8.36 -2.57 -4.36
CA SER A 40 -8.22 -1.83 -3.10
C SER A 40 -7.39 -0.55 -3.24
N ILE A 41 -6.62 -0.43 -4.32
CA ILE A 41 -5.72 0.70 -4.61
C ILE A 41 -5.98 1.26 -6.01
N LEU A 42 -5.28 2.34 -6.36
CA LEU A 42 -5.36 2.96 -7.68
C LEU A 42 -4.92 1.97 -8.77
N PRO A 43 -5.66 1.85 -9.89
CA PRO A 43 -5.31 0.91 -10.96
C PRO A 43 -3.96 1.25 -11.62
N ALA A 44 -3.60 2.53 -11.69
CA ALA A 44 -2.29 2.96 -12.16
C ALA A 44 -1.17 2.48 -11.23
N LEU A 45 -1.37 2.59 -9.91
CA LEU A 45 -0.44 2.11 -8.90
C LEU A 45 -0.27 0.59 -8.96
N GLU A 46 -1.38 -0.12 -9.08
CA GLU A 46 -1.42 -1.58 -9.19
C GLU A 46 -0.64 -2.06 -10.41
N THR A 47 -0.83 -1.42 -11.56
CA THR A 47 -0.16 -1.78 -12.82
C THR A 47 1.36 -1.57 -12.74
N GLU A 48 1.81 -0.48 -12.12
CA GLU A 48 3.24 -0.18 -11.97
C GLU A 48 3.97 -1.16 -11.03
N LEU A 49 3.24 -1.72 -10.06
CA LEU A 49 3.73 -2.70 -9.11
C LEU A 49 3.59 -4.14 -9.63
N ASP A 50 2.74 -4.38 -10.62
CA ASP A 50 2.56 -5.72 -11.20
C ASP A 50 3.89 -6.28 -11.73
N GLY A 51 4.18 -7.53 -11.37
CA GLY A 51 5.42 -8.19 -11.76
C GLY A 51 6.68 -7.73 -10.99
N ALA A 52 6.57 -6.79 -10.05
CA ALA A 52 7.70 -6.36 -9.22
C ALA A 52 8.08 -7.41 -8.16
N GLU A 53 9.29 -7.28 -7.62
CA GLU A 53 9.91 -8.25 -6.71
C GLU A 53 10.16 -7.63 -5.32
N PRO A 54 10.27 -8.43 -4.25
CA PRO A 54 10.55 -7.90 -2.92
C PRO A 54 11.96 -7.32 -2.89
N GLY A 55 12.11 -6.15 -2.27
CA GLY A 55 13.32 -5.32 -2.29
C GLY A 55 13.40 -4.37 -3.49
N ALA A 56 12.44 -4.40 -4.43
CA ALA A 56 12.45 -3.46 -5.54
C ALA A 56 11.89 -2.09 -5.13
N GLU A 57 12.54 -1.05 -5.63
CA GLU A 57 12.16 0.35 -5.46
C GLU A 57 11.60 0.86 -6.79
N LYS A 58 10.45 1.53 -6.72
CA LYS A 58 9.71 2.03 -7.87
C LYS A 58 9.33 3.47 -7.63
N SER A 59 9.59 4.34 -8.59
CA SER A 59 9.14 5.72 -8.56
C SER A 59 8.38 6.04 -9.84
N PHE A 60 7.17 6.57 -9.70
CA PHE A 60 6.31 6.94 -10.82
C PHE A 60 5.38 8.08 -10.42
N THR A 61 4.86 8.76 -11.43
CA THR A 61 4.00 9.94 -11.25
C THR A 61 2.58 9.59 -11.67
N ILE A 62 1.63 9.77 -10.75
CA ILE A 62 0.21 9.50 -11.00
C ILE A 62 -0.57 10.81 -10.98
N HIS A 63 -1.45 10.97 -11.95
CA HIS A 63 -2.41 12.07 -12.02
C HIS A 63 -3.73 11.57 -11.42
N LEU A 64 -3.95 11.86 -10.13
CA LEU A 64 -5.19 11.48 -9.45
C LEU A 64 -6.41 12.26 -9.98
N ASN A 65 -6.19 13.51 -10.40
CA ASN A 65 -7.18 14.41 -11.00
C ASN A 65 -6.47 15.40 -11.94
N ASP A 66 -7.24 16.13 -12.77
CA ASP A 66 -6.75 17.08 -13.79
C ASP A 66 -5.90 18.24 -13.22
N ASN A 67 -5.86 18.41 -11.90
CA ASN A 67 -5.27 19.58 -11.28
C ASN A 67 -3.76 19.48 -11.03
N GLN A 68 -3.20 18.33 -10.58
CA GLN A 68 -1.78 18.22 -10.23
C GLN A 68 -1.22 16.77 -10.31
N PRO A 69 0.02 16.57 -10.80
CA PRO A 69 0.73 15.30 -10.70
C PRO A 69 1.23 15.05 -9.27
N PHE A 70 1.10 13.81 -8.81
CA PHE A 70 1.68 13.34 -7.55
C PHE A 70 2.78 12.32 -7.84
N GLN A 71 3.95 12.54 -7.24
CA GLN A 71 5.06 11.61 -7.35
C GLN A 71 4.94 10.58 -6.22
N PHE A 72 4.86 9.31 -6.62
CA PHE A 72 4.84 8.18 -5.71
C PHE A 72 6.19 7.47 -5.79
N GLU A 73 6.82 7.33 -4.64
CA GLU A 73 8.00 6.50 -4.48
C GLU A 73 7.65 5.34 -3.57
N VAL A 74 7.86 4.11 -4.03
CA VAL A 74 7.34 2.89 -3.43
C VAL A 74 8.46 1.88 -3.30
N ILE A 75 8.58 1.30 -2.10
CA ILE A 75 9.60 0.31 -1.75
C ILE A 75 8.87 -0.95 -1.33
N ILE A 76 9.11 -2.04 -2.04
CA ILE A 76 8.49 -3.34 -1.74
C ILE A 76 9.34 -4.03 -0.68
N ASP A 77 8.78 -4.26 0.51
CA ASP A 77 9.47 -4.99 1.58
C ASP A 77 9.31 -6.50 1.40
N ALA A 78 8.06 -6.95 1.19
CA ALA A 78 7.76 -8.38 1.13
C ALA A 78 6.50 -8.65 0.31
N ILE A 79 6.41 -9.85 -0.25
CA ILE A 79 5.25 -10.33 -1.00
C ILE A 79 4.89 -11.70 -0.45
N ARG A 80 3.61 -11.90 -0.13
CA ARG A 80 3.07 -13.18 0.33
C ARG A 80 1.77 -13.52 -0.40
N PRO A 81 1.40 -14.81 -0.53
CA PRO A 81 0.07 -15.18 -1.03
C PRO A 81 -1.02 -14.69 -0.07
N ALA A 82 -2.15 -14.24 -0.62
CA ALA A 82 -3.32 -13.89 0.17
C ALA A 82 -4.03 -15.16 0.66
N THR A 83 -4.58 -15.09 1.86
CA THR A 83 -5.43 -16.16 2.40
C THR A 83 -6.84 -16.07 1.82
N GLN A 84 -7.59 -17.19 1.83
CA GLN A 84 -8.97 -17.18 1.37
C GLN A 84 -9.87 -16.21 2.15
N GLN A 85 -9.56 -15.93 3.41
CA GLN A 85 -10.30 -14.92 4.20
C GLN A 85 -10.05 -13.51 3.66
N GLU A 86 -8.80 -13.15 3.38
CA GLU A 86 -8.45 -11.84 2.83
C GLU A 86 -9.06 -11.61 1.45
N ILE A 87 -9.08 -12.65 0.61
CA ILE A 87 -9.70 -12.61 -0.72
C ILE A 87 -11.22 -12.40 -0.60
N GLN A 88 -11.88 -13.14 0.29
CA GLN A 88 -13.32 -12.99 0.52
C GLN A 88 -13.67 -11.63 1.14
N GLN A 89 -12.80 -11.07 1.99
CA GLN A 89 -12.98 -9.76 2.60
C GLN A 89 -12.51 -8.60 1.71
N GLY A 90 -11.79 -8.89 0.63
CA GLY A 90 -11.18 -7.91 -0.27
C GLY A 90 -10.14 -7.00 0.41
N LYS A 91 -9.60 -7.39 1.57
CA LYS A 91 -8.67 -6.57 2.37
C LYS A 91 -7.65 -7.46 3.06
N PRO A 92 -6.35 -7.09 3.09
CA PRO A 92 -5.39 -7.79 3.92
C PRO A 92 -5.69 -7.54 5.40
N ALA A 93 -5.35 -8.51 6.24
CA ALA A 93 -5.41 -8.30 7.68
C ALA A 93 -4.52 -7.11 8.05
N LYS A 94 -5.10 -6.04 8.62
CA LYS A 94 -4.29 -4.92 9.12
C LYS A 94 -3.31 -5.46 10.17
N PRO A 95 -2.07 -4.94 10.24
CA PRO A 95 -1.30 -5.09 11.47
C PRO A 95 -2.18 -4.52 12.58
N VAL A 96 -2.50 -5.36 13.57
CA VAL A 96 -3.35 -4.98 14.70
C VAL A 96 -2.70 -3.75 15.33
N GLN A 97 -3.29 -2.57 15.13
CA GLN A 97 -2.97 -1.43 15.96
C GLN A 97 -3.71 -1.65 17.27
N GLU A 98 -3.16 -2.52 18.10
CA GLU A 98 -3.62 -2.80 19.46
C GLU A 98 -3.29 -1.59 20.33
N ASN A 99 -4.03 -0.50 20.12
CA ASN A 99 -4.10 0.59 21.08
C ASN A 99 -5.50 0.54 21.67
N ASN A 100 -5.66 -0.42 22.57
CA ASN A 100 -6.82 -0.61 23.42
C ASN A 100 -7.36 0.72 23.97
N CYS A 101 -8.67 0.87 23.81
CA CYS A 101 -9.59 1.47 24.78
C CYS A 101 -9.25 2.89 25.29
N GLY A 102 -9.96 3.88 24.76
CA GLY A 102 -10.15 5.16 25.44
C GLY A 102 -10.70 4.97 26.87
N PRO A 103 -10.61 6.00 27.73
CA PRO A 103 -10.83 5.89 29.18
C PRO A 103 -12.26 5.56 29.64
N ASN A 104 -13.15 5.15 28.74
CA ASN A 104 -14.55 4.82 29.05
C ASN A 104 -14.96 3.43 28.55
N CYS A 105 -14.02 2.48 28.50
CA CYS A 105 -14.35 1.07 28.33
C CYS A 105 -14.68 0.47 29.70
N CYS A 106 -15.97 0.30 29.96
CA CYS A 106 -16.54 -0.53 31.01
C CYS A 106 -16.75 -1.94 30.41
N CYS A 107 -15.97 -2.93 30.83
CA CYS A 107 -16.25 -4.36 30.74
C CYS A 107 -15.29 -5.12 31.66
#